data_AF-A0A842LMK1-F1
#
_entry.id   AF-A0A842LMK1-F1
#
_cell.length_a   1.000
_cell.length_b   1.000
_cell.length_c   1.000
_cell.angle_alpha   90.00
_cell.angle_beta   90.00
_cell.angle_gamma   90.00
#
_symmetry.space_group_name_H-M   'P 1'
#
loop_
_entity.id
_entity.type
_entity.pdbx_description
1 polymer ?
#
loop_
_entity_poly.entity_id
_entity_poly.type
_entity_poly.pdbx_seq_one_letter_code
_entity_poly.pdbx_strand_id
1 'polypeptide(L)' 'VEPASAASIAGLIKLVDEGVVDRGERVVCVVTGHVLKDPDTAIKASTEPVEVEPDINQLRSIIRGTGSS' A
#
# COMPACT_ATOMS: atom_id res chain seq x y z
N VAL A 1 -1.97 -2.86 0.94
CA VAL A 1 -2.55 -3.00 -0.42
C VAL A 1 -3.55 -4.14 -0.35
N GLU A 2 -4.83 -3.90 -0.63
CA GLU A 2 -5.84 -4.97 -0.54
C GLU A 2 -5.62 -6.05 -1.61
N PRO A 3 -5.98 -7.32 -1.35
CA PRO A 3 -5.77 -8.45 -2.27
C PRO A 3 -6.36 -8.22 -3.66
N ALA A 4 -7.52 -7.55 -3.76
CA ALA A 4 -8.17 -7.24 -5.03
C ALA A 4 -7.39 -6.21 -5.87
N SER A 5 -6.68 -5.28 -5.22
CA SER A 5 -5.79 -4.33 -5.89
C SER A 5 -4.51 -5.00 -6.37
N ALA A 6 -3.99 -5.97 -5.61
CA ALA A 6 -2.82 -6.73 -6.00
C ALA A 6 -3.15 -7.69 -7.16
N ALA A 7 -4.36 -8.26 -7.18
CA ALA A 7 -4.79 -9.21 -8.21
C ALA A 7 -4.91 -8.58 -9.60
N SER A 8 -5.45 -7.37 -9.72
CA SER A 8 -5.59 -6.71 -11.04
C SER A 8 -4.24 -6.35 -11.66
N ILE A 9 -3.27 -5.93 -10.85
CA ILE A 9 -1.90 -5.66 -11.30
C ILE A 9 -1.15 -6.95 -11.63
N ALA A 10 -1.23 -7.97 -10.75
CA ALA A 10 -0.59 -9.27 -10.99
C ALA A 10 -1.14 -9.96 -12.25
N GLY A 11 -2.46 -9.87 -12.48
CA GLY A 11 -3.09 -10.36 -13.70
C GLY A 11 -2.60 -9.63 -14.94
N LEU A 12 -2.46 -8.30 -14.89
CA LEU A 12 -1.90 -7.52 -16.00
C LEU A 12 -0.45 -7.93 -16.31
N ILE A 13 0.40 -8.08 -15.29
CA ILE A 13 1.79 -8.52 -15.47
C ILE A 13 1.83 -9.87 -16.20
N LYS A 14 1.02 -10.83 -15.74
CA LYS A 14 0.93 -12.15 -16.38
C LYS A 14 0.47 -12.08 -17.84
N LEU A 15 -0.54 -11.26 -18.14
CA LEU A 15 -1.06 -11.12 -19.52
C LEU A 15 -0.05 -10.46 -20.47
N VAL A 16 0.79 -9.55 -19.96
CA VAL A 16 1.89 -8.97 -20.74
C VAL A 16 2.98 -10.01 -21.01
N ASP A 17 3.33 -10.82 -20.02
CA ASP A 17 4.32 -11.90 -20.17
C ASP A 17 3.83 -13.01 -21.13
N GLU A 18 2.52 -13.29 -21.15
CA GLU A 18 1.89 -14.23 -22.09
C GLU A 18 1.69 -13.63 -23.50
N GLY A 19 2.00 -12.34 -23.70
CA GLY A 19 1.82 -11.64 -24.98
C GLY A 19 0.37 -11.40 -25.37
N VAL A 20 -0.56 -11.52 -24.40
CA VAL A 20 -1.99 -11.24 -24.61
C VAL A 20 -2.26 -9.73 -24.60
N VAL A 21 -1.49 -8.97 -23.79
CA VAL A 21 -1.53 -7.51 -23.73
C VAL A 21 -0.19 -6.95 -24.18
N ASP A 22 -0.24 -6.05 -25.15
CA ASP A 22 0.97 -5.41 -25.67
C ASP A 22 1.44 -4.28 -24.74
N ARG A 23 2.76 -4.06 -24.68
CA ARG A 23 3.36 -2.99 -23.85
C ARG A 23 2.95 -1.57 -24.26
N GLY A 24 2.44 -1.40 -25.48
CA GLY A 24 1.92 -0.13 -25.99
C GLY A 24 0.44 0.12 -25.71
N GLU A 25 -0.28 -0.86 -25.17
CA GLU A 25 -1.71 -0.75 -24.92
C GLU A 25 -2.01 0.04 -23.65
N ARG A 26 -3.14 0.76 -23.65
CA ARG A 26 -3.65 1.44 -22.47
C ARG A 26 -4.67 0.55 -21.78
N VAL A 27 -4.32 0.08 -20.59
CA VAL A 27 -5.17 -0.78 -19.76
C VAL A 27 -5.66 -0.01 -18.54
N VAL A 28 -6.93 -0.20 -18.19
CA VAL A 28 -7.52 0.32 -16.95
C VAL A 28 -7.72 -0.83 -15.98
N CYS A 29 -6.89 -0.90 -14.93
CA CYS A 29 -7.06 -1.86 -13.84
C CYS A 29 -8.12 -1.32 -12.87
N VAL A 30 -9.33 -1.87 -12.92
CA VAL A 30 -10.37 -1.55 -11.93
C VAL A 30 -10.02 -2.23 -10.62
N VAL A 31 -9.73 -1.43 -9.60
CA VAL A 31 -9.47 -1.90 -8.25
C VAL A 31 -10.78 -1.94 -7.49
N THR A 32 -11.37 -3.12 -7.33
CA THR A 32 -12.55 -3.30 -6.47
C THR A 32 -12.08 -3.55 -5.04
N GLY A 33 -11.87 -2.48 -4.29
CA GLY A 33 -11.50 -2.53 -2.88
C GLY A 33 -11.98 -1.29 -2.16
N HIS A 34 -12.92 -1.44 -1.24
CA HIS A 34 -13.24 -0.37 -0.29
C HIS A 34 -12.30 -0.55 0.89
N VAL A 35 -11.41 0.41 1.12
CA VAL A 35 -10.43 0.45 2.24
C VAL A 35 -11.08 0.25 3.63
N LEU A 36 -12.42 0.33 3.71
CA LEU A 36 -13.23 0.15 4.93
C LEU A 36 -13.80 -1.27 5.12
N LYS A 37 -13.54 -2.22 4.22
CA LYS A 37 -14.19 -3.55 4.30
C LYS A 37 -13.38 -4.60 5.07
N ASP A 38 -12.10 -4.34 5.36
CA ASP A 38 -11.25 -5.29 6.09
C ASP A 38 -10.11 -4.60 6.90
N PRO A 39 -10.42 -4.00 8.06
CA PRO A 39 -9.43 -3.29 8.87
C PRO A 39 -8.30 -4.21 9.36
N ASP A 40 -8.56 -5.51 9.53
CA ASP A 40 -7.56 -6.47 10.00
C ASP A 40 -6.42 -6.66 8.99
N THR A 41 -6.74 -6.69 7.70
CA THR A 41 -5.73 -6.77 6.63
C THR A 41 -4.93 -5.47 6.52
N ALA A 42 -5.56 -4.32 6.74
CA ALA A 42 -4.89 -3.02 6.76
C ALA A 42 -3.92 -2.89 7.95
N ILE A 43 -4.35 -3.34 9.15
CA ILE A 43 -3.51 -3.36 10.36
C ILE A 43 -2.30 -4.27 10.16
N LYS A 44 -2.49 -5.50 9.62
CA LYS A 44 -1.37 -6.43 9.33
C LYS A 44 -0.38 -5.90 8.29
N ALA A 45 -0.84 -5.07 7.36
CA ALA A 45 0.00 -4.44 6.35
C ALA A 45 0.62 -3.10 6.80
N SER A 46 0.30 -2.63 8.01
CA SER A 46 0.79 -1.38 8.58
C SER A 46 1.90 -1.62 9.59
N THR A 47 2.82 -0.66 9.71
CA THR A 47 3.82 -0.68 10.78
C THR A 47 3.15 -0.25 12.08
N GLU A 48 3.51 -0.91 13.18
CA GLU A 48 2.99 -0.60 14.50
C GLU A 48 3.33 0.86 14.86
N PRO A 49 2.34 1.68 15.31
CA PRO A 49 2.60 3.05 15.71
C PRO A 49 3.64 3.11 16.84
N VAL A 50 4.52 4.11 16.80
CA VAL A 50 5.45 4.35 17.90
C VAL A 50 4.68 4.91 19.09
N GLU A 51 4.64 4.15 20.19
CA GLU A 51 4.11 4.64 21.47
C GLU A 51 5.03 5.72 22.02
N VAL A 52 4.42 6.84 22.46
CA VAL A 52 5.13 7.97 23.04
C VAL A 52 4.43 8.39 24.32
N GLU A 53 5.21 8.76 25.33
CA GLU A 53 4.67 9.42 26.51
C GLU A 53 3.97 10.72 26.09
N PRO A 54 2.96 11.21 26.86
CA PRO A 54 2.24 12.45 26.57
C PRO A 54 3.10 13.71 26.81
N ASP A 55 4.31 13.74 26.22
CA ASP A 55 5.29 14.82 26.25
C ASP A 55 5.49 15.38 24.84
N ILE A 56 5.14 16.66 24.67
CA ILE A 56 5.26 17.38 23.39
C ILE A 56 6.71 17.44 22.88
N ASN A 57 7.71 17.43 23.75
CA ASN A 57 9.12 17.48 23.37
C ASN A 57 9.57 16.14 22.79
N GLN A 58 9.12 15.01 23.34
CA GLN A 58 9.37 13.68 22.77
C GLN A 58 8.71 13.52 21.40
N LEU A 59 7.44 13.90 21.28
CA LEU A 59 6.71 13.86 20.00
C LEU A 59 7.42 14.67 18.91
N ARG A 60 7.93 15.86 19.26
CA ARG A 60 8.68 16.72 18.32
C ARG A 60 10.00 16.10 17.88
N SER A 61 10.71 15.38 18.75
CA SER A 61 11.96 14.71 18.41
C SER A 61 11.74 13.58 17.41
N ILE A 62 10.68 12.79 17.60
CA ILE A 62 10.36 11.64 16.74
C ILE A 62 9.92 12.09 15.35
N ILE A 63 9.05 13.11 15.25
CA ILE A 63 8.59 13.65 13.97
C ILE A 63 9.73 14.30 13.18
N ARG A 64 10.74 14.88 13.85
CA ARG A 64 11.89 15.52 13.20
C ARG A 64 13.05 14.56 12.90
N GLY A 65 13.03 13.35 13.47
CA GLY A 65 14.14 12.38 13.41
C GLY A 65 14.07 11.35 12.28
N THR A 66 12.97 11.27 11.52
CA THR A 66 12.79 10.28 10.44
C THR A 66 13.20 10.78 9.05
N GLY A 67 14.04 11.81 8.99
CA GLY A 67 14.57 12.40 7.75
C GLY A 67 16.09 12.45 7.73
N SER A 68 16.78 11.32 7.86
CA SER A 68 18.12 11.10 7.29
C SER A 68 18.59 9.66 7.47
N SER A 69 19.06 9.10 6.34
CA SER A 69 19.67 7.77 6.12
C SER A 69 18.71 6.62 5.85
#